data_AF-A0A839HMD9-F1
#
_entry.id   AF-A0A839HMD9-F1
#
_cell.length_a   1.000
_cell.length_b   1.000
_cell.length_c   1.000
_cell.angle_alpha   90.00
_cell.angle_beta   90.00
_cell.angle_gamma   90.00
#
_symmetry.space_group_name_H-M   'P 1'
#
loop_
_entity.id
_entity.type
_entity.pdbx_description
1 polymer ?
#
loop_
_entity_poly.entity_id
_entity_poly.type
_entity_poly.pdbx_seq_one_letter_code
_entity_poly.pdbx_strand_id
1 'polypeptide(L)'
;MHDSDWQPHFGQVGAAPPNWSAKRPLRIAVLGDFGGGALAGRLETGAALGRRKPLPVEFDTLEDALARLKLEPQLPLGAEGATVAVPLGELESFHPDALYRELEVFGALASLRKRLNTPASFAKAAAEVQAWGEDKLRRASSVARRQSARGGALSAGARLDDFARLTGRPGLAAAADESVDALMRQIVGPFVQPAADPKKDVLVGAVDAALTDAMRAVLHQGDFQHLESLWRGVDFLLRRLETGPQLQVHLIDLSAEEFAADLSQAEDLAESGLYKLLVTQPAEHADGGYAYVCACYHFEATPPQAELLGRAAKVASHAGAALLTGIATDPFTNRKEPPHRLVAEAFAALRALPEASFLGLFGPRFLLRHPYGKRSDPISSFSFEEFSPEAGLRGMLWGHPALLALCVLAVRGGQLAVNDLPFHHYVDGDGDSVALPCTDRLINTQAAALLRGFGINGLMAHKGEALVRIAGLEALNGDGLAVALGALRKPPASGGRVGLGSKPEADAPVAVDWQPAMRQGVAMETGLQTAPPADDPSATADEATEAPADAAQDDASADGGMDELDALLASLGGDDAAPSSEADAASSDAPAEDEMDPELAALLASLG
;
A
#
# COMPACT_ATOMS: atom_id res chain seq x y z
N MET A 1 34.39 11.64 16.06
CA MET A 1 34.24 12.44 14.82
C MET A 1 33.30 13.60 15.13
N HIS A 2 33.42 14.73 14.44
CA HIS A 2 32.66 15.94 14.77
C HIS A 2 31.18 15.84 14.42
N ASP A 3 30.36 16.62 15.13
CA ASP A 3 29.02 17.01 14.70
C ASP A 3 29.08 17.55 13.26
N SER A 4 28.24 16.97 12.40
CA SER A 4 27.80 17.67 11.19
C SER A 4 26.52 18.40 11.56
N ASP A 5 26.62 19.71 11.80
CA ASP A 5 25.44 20.57 11.98
C ASP A 5 24.61 20.50 10.70
N TRP A 6 23.55 19.69 10.72
CA TRP A 6 22.63 19.59 9.60
C TRP A 6 21.84 20.90 9.49
N GLN A 7 21.99 21.59 8.36
CA GLN A 7 21.25 22.81 8.04
C GLN A 7 20.28 22.51 6.89
N PRO A 8 18.96 22.69 7.07
CA PRO A 8 17.98 22.44 6.01
C PRO A 8 18.06 23.47 4.90
N HIS A 9 18.09 23.01 3.64
CA HIS A 9 18.03 23.88 2.47
C HIS A 9 16.68 23.81 1.74
N PHE A 10 15.63 24.38 2.34
CA PHE A 10 14.27 24.35 1.78
C PHE A 10 14.04 25.17 0.49
N GLY A 11 15.09 25.54 -0.28
CA GLY A 11 15.01 26.36 -1.50
C GLY A 11 14.37 27.75 -1.29
N GLN A 12 14.09 28.46 -2.38
CA GLN A 12 13.34 29.73 -2.36
C GLN A 12 12.29 29.76 -3.48
N VAL A 13 11.44 30.79 -3.51
CA VAL A 13 10.56 31.11 -4.64
C VAL A 13 10.70 32.60 -4.95
N GLY A 14 11.33 32.95 -6.07
CA GLY A 14 11.55 34.35 -6.46
C GLY A 14 10.33 35.02 -7.10
N ALA A 15 9.41 34.21 -7.63
CA ALA A 15 8.16 34.68 -8.24
C ALA A 15 7.05 34.92 -7.21
N ALA A 16 6.33 36.04 -7.30
CA ALA A 16 5.16 36.30 -6.47
C ALA A 16 4.02 35.27 -6.75
N PRO A 17 3.23 34.86 -5.73
CA PRO A 17 2.12 33.94 -5.92
C PRO A 17 0.99 34.57 -6.78
N PRO A 18 0.30 33.79 -7.63
CA PRO A 18 -0.84 34.29 -8.40
C PRO A 18 -2.01 34.75 -7.53
N ASN A 19 -2.79 35.72 -8.03
CA ASN A 19 -3.99 36.19 -7.35
C ASN A 19 -5.19 35.24 -7.62
N TRP A 20 -5.33 34.22 -6.77
CA TRP A 20 -6.36 33.20 -6.91
C TRP A 20 -7.78 33.72 -6.62
N SER A 21 -8.69 33.57 -7.59
CA SER A 21 -10.11 33.95 -7.42
C SER A 21 -10.78 33.12 -6.33
N ALA A 22 -11.38 33.79 -5.34
CA ALA A 22 -12.15 33.13 -4.27
C ALA A 22 -13.46 32.47 -4.73
N LYS A 23 -13.82 32.59 -6.02
CA LYS A 23 -15.02 31.99 -6.65
C LYS A 23 -14.68 30.94 -7.74
N ARG A 24 -13.49 30.36 -7.70
CA ARG A 24 -13.07 29.23 -8.56
C ARG A 24 -13.72 27.90 -8.13
N PRO A 25 -13.88 26.90 -9.01
CA PRO A 25 -14.28 25.55 -8.64
C PRO A 25 -13.23 24.86 -7.75
N LEU A 26 -13.63 23.77 -7.07
CA LEU A 26 -12.69 22.91 -6.35
C LEU A 26 -11.89 22.06 -7.35
N ARG A 27 -10.68 22.49 -7.70
CA ARG A 27 -9.76 21.67 -8.52
C ARG A 27 -8.83 20.87 -7.62
N ILE A 28 -8.75 19.56 -7.83
CA ILE A 28 -7.82 18.65 -7.16
C ILE A 28 -6.78 18.20 -8.18
N ALA A 29 -5.50 18.27 -7.82
CA ALA A 29 -4.42 17.57 -8.53
C ALA A 29 -4.07 16.30 -7.76
N VAL A 30 -3.91 15.18 -8.46
CA VAL A 30 -3.38 13.92 -7.92
C VAL A 30 -2.07 13.62 -8.65
N LEU A 31 -0.96 13.55 -7.92
CA LEU A 31 0.38 13.27 -8.47
C LEU A 31 0.71 11.80 -8.22
N GLY A 32 1.20 11.09 -9.23
CA GLY A 32 1.60 9.69 -9.13
C GLY A 32 2.12 9.17 -10.47
N ASP A 33 2.86 8.06 -10.48
CA ASP A 33 3.44 7.48 -11.70
C ASP A 33 2.40 6.69 -12.53
N PHE A 34 1.27 7.35 -12.83
CA PHE A 34 0.15 6.76 -13.57
C PHE A 34 0.56 6.18 -14.93
N GLY A 35 1.60 6.73 -15.55
CA GLY A 35 2.20 6.25 -16.79
C GLY A 35 3.23 5.11 -16.65
N GLY A 36 3.56 4.66 -15.44
CA GLY A 36 4.64 3.70 -15.19
C GLY A 36 6.04 4.20 -15.62
N GLY A 37 6.25 5.52 -15.59
CA GLY A 37 7.46 6.16 -16.09
C GLY A 37 8.73 5.74 -15.35
N ALA A 38 8.67 5.53 -14.02
CA ALA A 38 9.82 5.09 -13.24
C ALA A 38 10.25 3.64 -13.58
N LEU A 39 9.30 2.79 -13.98
CA LEU A 39 9.61 1.47 -14.53
C LEU A 39 10.30 1.57 -15.90
N ALA A 40 9.81 2.48 -16.74
CA ALA A 40 10.40 2.82 -18.04
C ALA A 40 11.72 3.63 -17.96
N GLY A 41 12.21 3.98 -16.76
CA GLY A 41 13.42 4.77 -16.55
C GLY A 41 13.30 6.26 -16.93
N ARG A 42 12.08 6.78 -17.03
CA ARG A 42 11.78 8.19 -17.28
C ARG A 42 12.17 9.03 -16.05
N LEU A 43 12.95 10.08 -16.27
CA LEU A 43 13.29 11.07 -15.24
C LEU A 43 13.29 12.51 -15.83
N GLU A 44 12.12 13.06 -16.15
CA GLU A 44 12.02 14.44 -16.66
C GLU A 44 11.95 15.48 -15.53
N THR A 45 12.66 16.59 -15.69
CA THR A 45 12.62 17.75 -14.76
C THR A 45 12.41 19.07 -15.51
N GLY A 46 12.19 20.16 -14.76
CA GLY A 46 12.20 21.54 -15.22
C GLY A 46 11.27 21.82 -16.40
N ALA A 47 11.86 22.23 -17.53
CA ALA A 47 11.11 22.55 -18.74
C ALA A 47 10.58 21.32 -19.51
N ALA A 48 11.03 20.09 -19.20
CA ALA A 48 10.46 18.87 -19.76
C ALA A 48 9.18 18.49 -19.00
N LEU A 49 9.30 18.28 -17.70
CA LEU A 49 8.17 18.00 -16.80
C LEU A 49 7.09 19.11 -16.88
N GLY A 50 7.49 20.38 -16.86
CA GLY A 50 6.57 21.52 -16.95
C GLY A 50 5.76 21.64 -18.26
N ARG A 51 5.97 20.75 -19.25
CA ARG A 51 5.15 20.62 -20.47
C ARG A 51 4.10 19.49 -20.41
N ARG A 52 4.11 18.65 -19.36
CA ARG A 52 3.06 17.66 -19.17
C ARG A 52 1.70 18.35 -19.02
N LYS A 53 0.64 17.65 -19.42
CA LYS A 53 -0.74 18.13 -19.37
C LYS A 53 -1.49 17.28 -18.33
N PRO A 54 -2.04 17.89 -17.26
CA PRO A 54 -2.91 17.18 -16.34
C PRO A 54 -4.08 16.52 -17.10
N LEU A 55 -4.38 15.27 -16.78
CA LEU A 55 -5.50 14.51 -17.35
C LEU A 55 -6.74 14.74 -16.48
N PRO A 56 -7.76 15.48 -16.92
CA PRO A 56 -9.01 15.55 -16.18
C PRO A 56 -9.67 14.16 -16.15
N VAL A 57 -10.21 13.77 -14.98
CA VAL A 57 -10.92 12.50 -14.80
C VAL A 57 -12.19 12.70 -13.97
N GLU A 58 -13.23 12.00 -14.39
CA GLU A 58 -14.50 11.80 -13.69
C GLU A 58 -14.79 10.29 -13.62
N PHE A 59 -15.76 9.86 -12.83
CA PHE A 59 -16.00 8.43 -12.57
C PHE A 59 -16.24 7.60 -13.85
N ASP A 60 -16.88 8.19 -14.86
CA ASP A 60 -17.19 7.56 -16.16
C ASP A 60 -16.06 7.66 -17.19
N THR A 61 -15.03 8.49 -16.95
CA THR A 61 -13.91 8.73 -17.88
C THR A 61 -12.57 8.19 -17.38
N LEU A 62 -12.55 7.50 -16.22
CA LEU A 62 -11.33 6.95 -15.64
C LEU A 62 -10.70 5.86 -16.54
N GLU A 63 -11.52 4.96 -17.09
CA GLU A 63 -11.04 3.87 -17.97
C GLU A 63 -10.48 4.44 -19.28
N ASP A 64 -11.11 5.47 -19.87
CA ASP A 64 -10.59 6.20 -21.04
C ASP A 64 -9.22 6.83 -20.75
N ALA A 65 -8.99 7.32 -19.53
CA ALA A 65 -7.71 7.90 -19.12
C ALA A 65 -6.61 6.83 -18.92
N LEU A 66 -6.96 5.66 -18.40
CA LEU A 66 -6.08 4.49 -18.27
C LEU A 66 -5.71 3.92 -19.65
N ALA A 67 -6.70 3.57 -20.47
CA ALA A 67 -6.51 3.04 -21.82
C ALA A 67 -5.66 3.96 -22.72
N ARG A 68 -5.80 5.28 -22.54
CA ARG A 68 -5.01 6.30 -23.26
C ARG A 68 -3.52 6.27 -22.94
N LEU A 69 -3.13 5.82 -21.74
CA LEU A 69 -1.72 5.75 -21.32
C LEU A 69 -0.99 4.51 -21.84
N LYS A 70 -1.72 3.47 -22.26
CA LYS A 70 -1.18 2.24 -22.86
C LYS A 70 -0.09 1.59 -22.02
N LEU A 71 -0.46 1.26 -20.78
CA LEU A 71 0.45 0.66 -19.82
C LEU A 71 0.75 -0.80 -20.23
N GLU A 72 2.02 -1.08 -20.53
CA GLU A 72 2.54 -2.43 -20.78
C GLU A 72 3.78 -2.70 -19.90
N PRO A 73 3.67 -2.63 -18.55
CA PRO A 73 4.78 -2.89 -17.63
C PRO A 73 5.44 -4.26 -17.86
N GLN A 74 6.76 -4.25 -17.85
CA GLN A 74 7.63 -5.42 -17.99
C GLN A 74 7.95 -5.97 -16.60
N LEU A 75 7.20 -6.98 -16.14
CA LEU A 75 7.33 -7.53 -14.79
C LEU A 75 8.37 -8.67 -14.77
N PRO A 76 9.44 -8.59 -13.95
CA PRO A 76 10.46 -9.63 -13.86
C PRO A 76 9.95 -10.84 -13.04
N LEU A 77 9.21 -11.74 -13.70
CA LEU A 77 8.61 -12.94 -13.12
C LEU A 77 9.51 -14.18 -13.23
N GLY A 78 10.48 -14.18 -14.16
CA GLY A 78 11.43 -15.27 -14.36
C GLY A 78 12.76 -15.10 -13.61
N ALA A 79 13.66 -16.07 -13.79
CA ALA A 79 15.03 -16.02 -13.27
C ALA A 79 15.88 -15.00 -14.01
N GLU A 80 16.99 -14.59 -13.39
CA GLU A 80 18.00 -13.63 -13.88
C GLU A 80 17.48 -12.26 -14.36
N GLY A 81 16.18 -11.98 -14.22
CA GLY A 81 15.52 -10.74 -14.64
C GLY A 81 14.61 -10.86 -15.86
N ALA A 82 14.32 -12.08 -16.35
CA ALA A 82 13.40 -12.30 -17.46
C ALA A 82 12.00 -11.71 -17.19
N THR A 83 11.53 -10.86 -18.12
CA THR A 83 10.31 -10.05 -17.97
C THR A 83 9.12 -10.60 -18.76
N VAL A 84 7.92 -10.44 -18.19
CA VAL A 84 6.64 -10.65 -18.87
C VAL A 84 5.95 -9.30 -19.04
N ALA A 85 5.55 -8.97 -20.27
CA ALA A 85 4.73 -7.81 -20.57
C ALA A 85 3.31 -8.04 -20.02
N VAL A 86 2.81 -7.13 -19.18
CA VAL A 86 1.43 -7.18 -18.67
C VAL A 86 0.66 -5.97 -19.21
N PRO A 87 -0.28 -6.14 -20.16
CA PRO A 87 -1.09 -5.04 -20.64
C PRO A 87 -2.10 -4.62 -19.57
N LEU A 88 -2.21 -3.31 -19.32
CA LEU A 88 -3.14 -2.71 -18.35
C LEU A 88 -3.95 -1.61 -19.05
N GLY A 89 -5.09 -2.01 -19.63
CA GLY A 89 -5.96 -1.13 -20.42
C GLY A 89 -7.20 -0.62 -19.66
N GLU A 90 -7.65 -1.36 -18.65
CA GLU A 90 -8.84 -1.08 -17.83
C GLU A 90 -8.63 -1.57 -16.38
N LEU A 91 -9.48 -1.16 -15.43
CA LEU A 91 -9.36 -1.61 -14.03
C LEU A 91 -9.51 -3.13 -13.84
N GLU A 92 -10.16 -3.81 -14.79
CA GLU A 92 -10.28 -5.27 -14.83
C GLU A 92 -8.98 -5.95 -15.30
N SER A 93 -8.06 -5.26 -16.02
CA SER A 93 -6.76 -5.83 -16.39
C SER A 93 -5.89 -6.20 -15.18
N PHE A 94 -6.18 -5.63 -14.00
CA PHE A 94 -5.54 -5.98 -12.73
C PHE A 94 -6.15 -7.23 -12.04
N HIS A 95 -7.28 -7.75 -12.53
CA HIS A 95 -7.99 -8.87 -11.92
C HIS A 95 -7.40 -10.23 -12.35
N PRO A 96 -7.33 -11.27 -11.49
CA PRO A 96 -6.67 -12.53 -11.82
C PRO A 96 -7.30 -13.28 -13.00
N ASP A 97 -8.59 -13.12 -13.24
CA ASP A 97 -9.24 -13.71 -14.42
C ASP A 97 -8.85 -13.01 -15.74
N ALA A 98 -8.49 -11.72 -15.71
CA ALA A 98 -7.91 -11.05 -16.88
C ALA A 98 -6.47 -11.52 -17.10
N LEU A 99 -5.63 -11.44 -16.07
CA LEU A 99 -4.25 -11.90 -16.09
C LEU A 99 -4.13 -13.35 -16.60
N TYR A 100 -4.99 -14.26 -16.12
CA TYR A 100 -5.02 -15.67 -16.53
C TYR A 100 -5.42 -15.89 -18.00
N ARG A 101 -6.24 -15.01 -18.60
CA ARG A 101 -6.59 -15.06 -20.03
C ARG A 101 -5.49 -14.48 -20.92
N GLU A 102 -4.80 -13.46 -20.44
CA GLU A 102 -4.02 -12.55 -21.28
C GLU A 102 -2.51 -12.84 -21.25
N LEU A 103 -1.96 -13.39 -20.16
CA LEU A 103 -0.53 -13.70 -20.07
C LEU A 103 -0.24 -15.14 -20.54
N GLU A 104 0.67 -15.28 -21.51
CA GLU A 104 0.99 -16.57 -22.18
C GLU A 104 1.38 -17.69 -21.20
N VAL A 105 2.04 -17.34 -20.10
CA VAL A 105 2.45 -18.26 -19.03
C VAL A 105 1.27 -19.00 -18.40
N PHE A 106 0.13 -18.34 -18.22
CA PHE A 106 -1.07 -18.99 -17.68
C PHE A 106 -1.76 -19.87 -18.74
N GLY A 107 -1.73 -19.47 -20.01
CA GLY A 107 -2.12 -20.32 -21.13
C GLY A 107 -1.27 -21.60 -21.24
N ALA A 108 0.05 -21.50 -21.01
CA ALA A 108 0.97 -22.63 -20.98
C ALA A 108 0.71 -23.57 -19.79
N LEU A 109 0.50 -23.04 -18.59
CA LEU A 109 0.09 -23.80 -17.39
C LEU A 109 -1.24 -24.52 -17.62
N ALA A 110 -2.26 -23.85 -18.17
CA ALA A 110 -3.55 -24.43 -18.50
C ALA A 110 -3.43 -25.56 -19.54
N SER A 111 -2.60 -25.37 -20.58
CA SER A 111 -2.28 -26.37 -21.59
C SER A 111 -1.60 -27.60 -20.99
N LEU A 112 -0.59 -27.40 -20.12
CA LEU A 112 0.09 -28.49 -19.40
C LEU A 112 -0.89 -29.27 -18.50
N ARG A 113 -1.71 -28.57 -17.70
CA ARG A 113 -2.75 -29.16 -16.86
C ARG A 113 -3.72 -30.04 -17.65
N LYS A 114 -4.11 -29.57 -18.85
CA LYS A 114 -4.96 -30.33 -19.80
C LYS A 114 -4.26 -31.57 -20.36
N ARG A 115 -2.95 -31.48 -20.67
CA ARG A 115 -2.14 -32.61 -21.15
C ARG A 115 -1.94 -33.68 -20.09
N LEU A 116 -1.73 -33.30 -18.83
CA LEU A 116 -1.67 -34.22 -17.67
C LEU A 116 -3.02 -34.88 -17.37
N ASN A 117 -4.13 -34.18 -17.64
CA ASN A 117 -5.47 -34.75 -17.46
C ASN A 117 -5.91 -35.72 -18.56
N THR A 118 -5.27 -35.67 -19.74
CA THR A 118 -5.66 -36.45 -20.93
C THR A 118 -4.81 -37.71 -21.08
N PRO A 119 -5.39 -38.93 -21.02
CA PRO A 119 -4.60 -40.19 -21.00
C PRO A 119 -3.63 -40.36 -22.17
N ALA A 120 -4.01 -39.93 -23.38
CA ALA A 120 -3.18 -40.03 -24.58
C ALA A 120 -1.91 -39.15 -24.58
N SER A 121 -1.88 -38.08 -23.76
CA SER A 121 -0.72 -37.19 -23.61
C SER A 121 -0.03 -37.29 -22.25
N PHE A 122 -0.64 -38.00 -21.29
CA PHE A 122 -0.17 -38.07 -19.90
C PHE A 122 1.30 -38.46 -19.80
N ALA A 123 1.73 -39.57 -20.42
CA ALA A 123 3.10 -40.07 -20.30
C ALA A 123 4.16 -39.06 -20.80
N LYS A 124 3.88 -38.29 -21.86
CA LYS A 124 4.79 -37.24 -22.34
C LYS A 124 4.82 -36.06 -21.36
N ALA A 125 3.66 -35.57 -20.93
CA ALA A 125 3.57 -34.43 -20.02
C ALA A 125 4.12 -34.75 -18.62
N ALA A 126 4.01 -36.00 -18.16
CA ALA A 126 4.60 -36.47 -16.92
C ALA A 126 6.13 -36.46 -16.98
N ALA A 127 6.73 -37.00 -18.05
CA ALA A 127 8.19 -36.98 -18.24
C ALA A 127 8.74 -35.54 -18.35
N GLU A 128 8.01 -34.65 -19.03
CA GLU A 128 8.33 -33.23 -19.18
C GLU A 128 8.34 -32.50 -17.82
N VAL A 129 7.30 -32.67 -17.01
CA VAL A 129 7.21 -32.06 -15.66
C VAL A 129 8.26 -32.63 -14.71
N GLN A 130 8.49 -33.94 -14.75
CA GLN A 130 9.49 -34.60 -13.90
C GLN A 130 10.91 -34.08 -14.16
N ALA A 131 11.26 -33.80 -15.43
CA ALA A 131 12.55 -33.23 -15.81
C ALA A 131 12.77 -31.77 -15.32
N TRP A 132 11.75 -31.12 -14.77
CA TRP A 132 11.86 -29.80 -14.13
C TRP A 132 12.07 -29.88 -12.60
N GLY A 133 11.81 -31.03 -11.98
CA GLY A 133 11.94 -31.23 -10.53
C GLY A 133 13.37 -31.55 -10.04
N GLU A 134 14.35 -31.59 -10.94
CA GLU A 134 15.75 -31.87 -10.59
C GLU A 134 16.49 -30.63 -10.06
N ASP A 135 16.03 -29.42 -10.42
CA ASP A 135 16.64 -28.16 -9.99
C ASP A 135 16.04 -27.64 -8.67
N LYS A 136 16.89 -27.17 -7.75
CA LYS A 136 16.46 -26.50 -6.50
C LYS A 136 16.05 -25.03 -6.73
N LEU A 137 15.05 -24.83 -7.57
CA LEU A 137 14.52 -23.52 -7.95
C LEU A 137 13.69 -22.89 -6.81
N ARG A 138 13.59 -21.56 -6.83
CA ARG A 138 12.79 -20.79 -5.86
C ARG A 138 11.39 -20.53 -6.42
N ARG A 139 10.39 -20.51 -5.53
CA ARG A 139 9.01 -20.07 -5.85
C ARG A 139 9.01 -18.65 -6.42
N ALA A 140 8.27 -18.40 -7.48
CA ALA A 140 8.15 -17.08 -8.11
C ALA A 140 7.65 -16.03 -7.11
N SER A 141 6.69 -16.38 -6.25
CA SER A 141 6.19 -15.48 -5.20
C SER A 141 7.26 -15.07 -4.18
N SER A 142 8.35 -15.83 -4.04
CA SER A 142 9.48 -15.50 -3.15
C SER A 142 10.54 -14.60 -3.80
N VAL A 143 10.52 -14.48 -5.13
CA VAL A 143 11.36 -13.57 -5.92
C VAL A 143 10.68 -12.21 -6.02
N ALA A 144 9.41 -12.17 -6.42
CA ALA A 144 8.61 -10.94 -6.55
C ALA A 144 8.60 -10.11 -5.24
N ARG A 145 8.34 -10.76 -4.09
CA ARG A 145 8.32 -10.14 -2.76
C ARG A 145 9.64 -9.49 -2.30
N ARG A 146 10.75 -9.64 -3.03
CA ARG A 146 12.04 -8.98 -2.73
C ARG A 146 12.24 -7.67 -3.48
N GLN A 147 11.34 -7.31 -4.38
CA GLN A 147 11.44 -6.10 -5.20
C GLN A 147 10.61 -4.97 -4.61
N SER A 148 11.27 -3.87 -4.24
CA SER A 148 10.55 -2.61 -3.97
C SER A 148 9.92 -2.09 -5.25
N ALA A 149 8.70 -1.57 -5.12
CA ALA A 149 8.10 -0.71 -6.13
C ALA A 149 8.99 0.51 -6.44
N ARG A 150 8.96 0.93 -7.71
CA ARG A 150 9.44 2.23 -8.20
C ARG A 150 8.28 3.23 -8.23
N GLY A 151 8.54 4.52 -8.44
CA GLY A 151 7.50 5.54 -8.70
C GLY A 151 6.69 6.00 -7.48
N GLY A 152 6.43 5.12 -6.50
CA GLY A 152 5.56 5.40 -5.35
C GLY A 152 6.27 5.71 -4.04
N ALA A 153 7.58 5.51 -3.93
CA ALA A 153 8.34 5.71 -2.70
C ALA A 153 9.78 6.18 -2.97
N LEU A 154 10.34 6.95 -2.03
CA LEU A 154 11.70 7.48 -2.13
C LEU A 154 12.69 6.64 -1.34
N SER A 155 13.85 6.36 -1.94
CA SER A 155 14.96 5.65 -1.28
C SER A 155 15.35 6.33 0.03
N ALA A 156 15.18 5.64 1.16
CA ALA A 156 15.47 6.17 2.50
C ALA A 156 16.91 6.70 2.66
N GLY A 157 17.87 6.07 1.98
CA GLY A 157 19.30 6.43 2.03
C GLY A 157 19.75 7.49 1.02
N ALA A 158 18.89 7.99 0.13
CA ALA A 158 19.28 8.98 -0.88
C ALA A 158 19.30 10.40 -0.32
N ARG A 159 20.37 11.15 -0.59
CA ARG A 159 20.49 12.58 -0.30
C ARG A 159 19.84 13.41 -1.39
N LEU A 160 19.65 14.71 -1.15
CA LEU A 160 19.08 15.60 -2.15
C LEU A 160 19.94 15.68 -3.43
N ASP A 161 21.26 15.76 -3.27
CA ASP A 161 22.23 15.66 -4.36
C ASP A 161 22.16 14.32 -5.13
N ASP A 162 21.77 13.23 -4.46
CA ASP A 162 21.66 11.92 -5.08
C ASP A 162 20.38 11.81 -5.93
N PHE A 163 19.28 12.46 -5.54
CA PHE A 163 18.10 12.59 -6.42
C PHE A 163 18.41 13.39 -7.68
N ALA A 164 19.21 14.45 -7.59
CA ALA A 164 19.70 15.18 -8.77
C ALA A 164 20.61 14.33 -9.68
N ARG A 165 21.24 13.27 -9.13
CA ARG A 165 22.13 12.31 -9.83
C ARG A 165 21.46 10.97 -10.20
N LEU A 166 20.20 10.75 -9.84
CA LEU A 166 19.46 9.51 -10.12
C LEU A 166 19.05 9.36 -11.61
N THR A 167 19.47 10.30 -12.45
CA THR A 167 19.40 10.33 -13.93
C THR A 167 20.06 9.14 -14.65
N GLY A 168 20.62 8.18 -13.90
CA GLY A 168 21.35 7.03 -14.41
C GLY A 168 21.00 5.68 -13.77
N ARG A 169 19.85 5.55 -13.07
CA ARG A 169 19.30 4.20 -12.83
C ARG A 169 18.92 3.60 -14.19
N PRO A 170 19.47 2.46 -14.61
CA PRO A 170 18.94 1.79 -15.78
C PRO A 170 17.48 1.39 -15.51
N GLY A 171 16.61 1.56 -16.51
CA GLY A 171 15.34 0.84 -16.53
C GLY A 171 15.57 -0.67 -16.52
N LEU A 172 14.50 -1.47 -16.42
CA LEU A 172 14.62 -2.88 -16.75
C LEU A 172 14.81 -3.02 -18.27
N ALA A 173 16.05 -2.83 -18.72
CA ALA A 173 16.46 -3.13 -20.08
C ALA A 173 16.22 -4.62 -20.31
N ALA A 174 15.29 -4.96 -21.20
CA ALA A 174 14.73 -6.29 -21.37
C ALA A 174 15.82 -7.37 -21.44
N ALA A 175 15.95 -8.14 -20.36
CA ALA A 175 17.03 -9.11 -20.14
C ALA A 175 16.71 -10.43 -20.84
N ALA A 176 16.55 -10.35 -22.16
CA ALA A 176 16.06 -11.38 -23.08
C ALA A 176 14.60 -11.82 -22.85
N ASP A 177 13.90 -12.10 -23.95
CA ASP A 177 12.71 -12.93 -23.94
C ASP A 177 13.13 -14.37 -23.61
N GLU A 178 13.13 -14.73 -22.33
CA GLU A 178 13.23 -16.14 -21.94
C GLU A 178 12.02 -16.89 -22.48
N SER A 179 12.25 -18.04 -23.13
CA SER A 179 11.17 -18.78 -23.75
C SER A 179 10.15 -19.26 -22.72
N VAL A 180 8.86 -19.28 -23.10
CA VAL A 180 7.77 -19.71 -22.21
C VAL A 180 8.03 -21.10 -21.61
N ASP A 181 8.70 -22.01 -22.34
CA ASP A 181 9.11 -23.33 -21.83
C ASP A 181 10.10 -23.27 -20.65
N ALA A 182 11.00 -22.27 -20.63
CA ALA A 182 11.97 -22.08 -19.55
C ALA A 182 11.35 -21.36 -18.34
N LEU A 183 10.50 -20.35 -18.56
CA LEU A 183 9.65 -19.76 -17.51
C LEU A 183 8.72 -20.81 -16.88
N MET A 184 8.18 -21.73 -17.68
CA MET A 184 7.39 -22.88 -17.21
C MET A 184 8.21 -23.84 -16.32
N ARG A 185 9.45 -24.16 -16.69
CA ARG A 185 10.39 -24.93 -15.83
C ARG A 185 10.60 -24.25 -14.49
N GLN A 186 10.79 -22.93 -14.48
CA GLN A 186 11.01 -22.14 -13.26
C GLN A 186 9.79 -22.08 -12.34
N ILE A 187 8.59 -21.90 -12.90
CA ILE A 187 7.35 -21.81 -12.13
C ILE A 187 6.90 -23.17 -11.60
N VAL A 188 7.00 -24.24 -12.40
CA VAL A 188 6.51 -25.57 -12.04
C VAL A 188 7.53 -26.37 -11.23
N GLY A 189 8.82 -26.30 -11.57
CA GLY A 189 9.91 -27.06 -10.93
C GLY A 189 9.90 -27.06 -9.39
N PRO A 190 9.74 -25.92 -8.69
CA PRO A 190 9.68 -25.83 -7.22
C PRO A 190 8.56 -26.64 -6.54
N PHE A 191 7.59 -27.16 -7.31
CA PHE A 191 6.46 -27.95 -6.85
C PHE A 191 6.53 -29.43 -7.27
N VAL A 192 7.51 -29.79 -8.12
CA VAL A 192 7.70 -31.17 -8.60
C VAL A 192 8.62 -31.93 -7.66
N GLN A 193 8.21 -33.15 -7.28
CA GLN A 193 9.08 -34.13 -6.66
C GLN A 193 9.38 -35.25 -7.67
N PRO A 194 10.66 -35.50 -8.02
CA PRO A 194 11.05 -36.62 -8.89
C PRO A 194 10.66 -37.98 -8.29
N ALA A 195 10.01 -38.83 -9.08
CA ALA A 195 9.51 -40.14 -8.70
C ALA A 195 9.49 -41.11 -9.91
N ALA A 196 9.79 -42.39 -9.66
CA ALA A 196 9.86 -43.41 -10.72
C ALA A 196 8.50 -43.78 -11.34
N ASP A 197 7.39 -43.58 -10.62
CA ASP A 197 6.02 -43.71 -11.10
C ASP A 197 5.17 -42.55 -10.55
N PRO A 198 5.18 -41.38 -11.21
CA PRO A 198 4.54 -40.17 -10.71
C PRO A 198 3.03 -40.21 -10.95
N LYS A 199 2.26 -40.42 -9.88
CA LYS A 199 0.78 -40.46 -9.93
C LYS A 199 0.21 -39.17 -10.53
N LYS A 200 -0.78 -39.31 -11.42
CA LYS A 200 -1.47 -38.19 -12.09
C LYS A 200 -1.82 -37.06 -11.13
N ASP A 201 -2.45 -37.37 -10.01
CA ASP A 201 -3.02 -36.36 -9.12
C ASP A 201 -1.94 -35.55 -8.39
N VAL A 202 -0.74 -36.14 -8.20
CA VAL A 202 0.44 -35.43 -7.67
C VAL A 202 0.98 -34.43 -8.69
N LEU A 203 1.06 -34.82 -9.97
CA LEU A 203 1.51 -33.93 -11.05
C LEU A 203 0.51 -32.80 -11.34
N VAL A 204 -0.79 -33.09 -11.30
CA VAL A 204 -1.83 -32.05 -11.43
C VAL A 204 -1.80 -31.11 -10.22
N GLY A 205 -1.66 -31.64 -9.00
CA GLY A 205 -1.51 -30.83 -7.79
C GLY A 205 -0.27 -29.93 -7.79
N ALA A 206 0.85 -30.40 -8.34
CA ALA A 206 2.06 -29.60 -8.53
C ALA A 206 1.83 -28.42 -9.48
N VAL A 207 1.11 -28.64 -10.60
CA VAL A 207 0.76 -27.57 -11.55
C VAL A 207 -0.27 -26.60 -10.97
N ASP A 208 -1.23 -27.07 -10.17
CA ASP A 208 -2.23 -26.21 -9.52
C ASP A 208 -1.61 -25.34 -8.40
N ALA A 209 -0.60 -25.87 -7.69
CA ALA A 209 0.21 -25.11 -6.74
C ALA A 209 1.12 -24.08 -7.44
N ALA A 210 1.76 -24.46 -8.55
CA ALA A 210 2.59 -23.58 -9.37
C ALA A 210 1.77 -22.43 -9.98
N LEU A 211 0.56 -22.70 -10.45
CA LEU A 211 -0.40 -21.71 -10.95
C LEU A 211 -0.79 -20.69 -9.86
N THR A 212 -1.03 -21.17 -8.64
CA THR A 212 -1.32 -20.32 -7.47
C THR A 212 -0.11 -19.44 -7.10
N ASP A 213 1.11 -19.99 -7.10
CA ASP A 213 2.32 -19.22 -6.76
C ASP A 213 2.67 -18.18 -7.83
N ALA A 214 2.51 -18.52 -9.12
CA ALA A 214 2.69 -17.60 -10.23
C ALA A 214 1.68 -16.44 -10.21
N MET A 215 0.40 -16.70 -9.91
CA MET A 215 -0.59 -15.64 -9.78
C MET A 215 -0.29 -14.71 -8.60
N ARG A 216 0.11 -15.26 -7.43
CA ARG A 216 0.63 -14.44 -6.32
C ARG A 216 1.89 -13.68 -6.70
N ALA A 217 2.77 -14.23 -7.53
CA ALA A 217 3.99 -13.55 -7.99
C ALA A 217 3.68 -12.31 -8.85
N VAL A 218 2.63 -12.35 -9.68
CA VAL A 218 2.14 -11.17 -10.43
C VAL A 218 1.51 -10.16 -9.47
N LEU A 219 0.49 -10.58 -8.72
CA LEU A 219 -0.30 -9.70 -7.85
C LEU A 219 0.51 -9.05 -6.73
N HIS A 220 1.63 -9.67 -6.32
CA HIS A 220 2.52 -9.18 -5.25
C HIS A 220 3.89 -8.70 -5.79
N GLN A 221 3.99 -8.39 -7.09
CA GLN A 221 5.14 -7.65 -7.64
C GLN A 221 4.95 -6.14 -7.36
N GLY A 222 6.00 -5.47 -6.88
CA GLY A 222 5.91 -4.11 -6.33
C GLY A 222 5.43 -3.05 -7.33
N ASP A 223 5.92 -3.07 -8.56
CA ASP A 223 5.55 -2.10 -9.60
C ASP A 223 4.10 -2.33 -10.09
N PHE A 224 3.67 -3.60 -10.22
CA PHE A 224 2.27 -3.96 -10.47
C PHE A 224 1.34 -3.47 -9.37
N GLN A 225 1.68 -3.71 -8.09
CA GLN A 225 0.91 -3.20 -6.95
C GLN A 225 0.92 -1.67 -6.86
N HIS A 226 1.98 -1.00 -7.29
CA HIS A 226 2.00 0.46 -7.34
C HIS A 226 0.98 0.99 -8.35
N LEU A 227 0.94 0.42 -9.56
CA LEU A 227 -0.06 0.76 -10.57
C LEU A 227 -1.48 0.40 -10.09
N GLU A 228 -1.70 -0.80 -9.54
CA GLU A 228 -3.02 -1.23 -9.03
C GLU A 228 -3.52 -0.29 -7.92
N SER A 229 -2.64 0.11 -6.98
CA SER A 229 -2.99 0.99 -5.86
C SER A 229 -3.21 2.45 -6.26
N LEU A 230 -2.53 2.94 -7.32
CA LEU A 230 -2.83 4.24 -7.92
C LEU A 230 -4.20 4.24 -8.59
N TRP A 231 -4.46 3.30 -9.51
CA TRP A 231 -5.68 3.30 -10.32
C TRP A 231 -6.93 2.94 -9.50
N ARG A 232 -6.88 1.90 -8.64
CA ARG A 232 -7.98 1.64 -7.70
C ARG A 232 -8.10 2.72 -6.62
N GLY A 233 -7.01 3.41 -6.28
CA GLY A 233 -7.04 4.57 -5.38
C GLY A 233 -7.79 5.77 -5.96
N VAL A 234 -7.64 6.02 -7.26
CA VAL A 234 -8.40 7.07 -7.97
C VAL A 234 -9.86 6.66 -8.17
N ASP A 235 -10.14 5.40 -8.52
CA ASP A 235 -11.51 4.87 -8.57
C ASP A 235 -12.24 5.01 -7.21
N PHE A 236 -11.58 4.61 -6.12
CA PHE A 236 -12.08 4.78 -4.75
C PHE A 236 -12.39 6.25 -4.40
N LEU A 237 -11.56 7.18 -4.87
CA LEU A 237 -11.76 8.62 -4.68
C LEU A 237 -12.95 9.12 -5.52
N LEU A 238 -13.00 8.82 -6.81
CA LEU A 238 -14.03 9.29 -7.73
C LEU A 238 -15.42 8.75 -7.38
N ARG A 239 -15.53 7.49 -6.94
CA ARG A 239 -16.79 6.92 -6.42
C ARG A 239 -17.34 7.61 -5.17
N ARG A 240 -16.51 8.42 -4.49
CA ARG A 240 -16.85 9.12 -3.22
C ARG A 240 -16.92 10.65 -3.37
N LEU A 241 -16.71 11.19 -4.57
CA LEU A 241 -16.80 12.63 -4.86
C LEU A 241 -17.82 12.90 -5.98
N GLU A 242 -18.70 13.89 -5.77
CA GLU A 242 -19.57 14.42 -6.81
C GLU A 242 -18.74 15.30 -7.76
N THR A 243 -18.18 14.72 -8.83
CA THR A 243 -17.38 15.44 -9.83
C THR A 243 -18.25 16.27 -10.78
N GLY A 244 -17.61 17.22 -11.48
CA GLY A 244 -18.20 18.02 -12.55
C GLY A 244 -17.73 19.48 -12.51
N PRO A 245 -18.51 20.43 -13.06
CA PRO A 245 -18.08 21.82 -13.23
C PRO A 245 -17.74 22.61 -11.95
N GLN A 246 -18.02 22.08 -10.77
CA GLN A 246 -17.66 22.68 -9.47
C GLN A 246 -16.62 21.87 -8.67
N LEU A 247 -16.33 20.63 -9.08
CA LEU A 247 -15.35 19.74 -8.45
C LEU A 247 -14.65 18.93 -9.54
N GLN A 248 -13.40 19.28 -9.83
CA GLN A 248 -12.63 18.70 -10.94
C GLN A 248 -11.41 17.95 -10.40
N VAL A 249 -11.26 16.67 -10.74
CA VAL A 249 -10.04 15.89 -10.42
C VAL A 249 -9.14 15.84 -11.66
N HIS A 250 -7.84 16.05 -11.47
CA HIS A 250 -6.84 15.94 -12.53
C HIS A 250 -5.68 15.04 -12.09
N LEU A 251 -5.36 14.04 -12.89
CA LEU A 251 -4.18 13.21 -12.70
C LEU A 251 -2.97 13.90 -13.34
N ILE A 252 -1.87 13.97 -12.60
CA ILE A 252 -0.57 14.45 -13.08
C ILE A 252 0.39 13.27 -12.99
N ASP A 253 0.61 12.65 -14.14
CA ASP A 253 1.60 11.59 -14.32
C ASP A 253 3.01 12.14 -14.01
N LEU A 254 3.54 11.74 -12.86
CA LEU A 254 4.79 12.21 -12.24
C LEU A 254 5.25 11.18 -11.21
N SER A 255 6.46 10.64 -11.35
CA SER A 255 6.99 9.69 -10.37
C SER A 255 7.55 10.38 -9.12
N ALA A 256 7.68 9.65 -8.01
CA ALA A 256 8.35 10.14 -6.80
C ALA A 256 9.80 10.55 -7.10
N GLU A 257 10.53 9.77 -7.89
CA GLU A 257 11.90 10.08 -8.31
C GLU A 257 11.97 11.35 -9.16
N GLU A 258 11.02 11.56 -10.08
CA GLU A 258 10.90 12.78 -10.87
C GLU A 258 10.58 14.01 -10.01
N PHE A 259 9.61 13.89 -9.10
CA PHE A 259 9.25 14.91 -8.13
C PHE A 259 10.44 15.29 -7.23
N ALA A 260 11.21 14.30 -6.78
CA ALA A 260 12.42 14.53 -6.01
C ALA A 260 13.49 15.22 -6.86
N ALA A 261 13.83 14.71 -8.04
CA ALA A 261 14.86 15.27 -8.91
C ALA A 261 14.56 16.72 -9.33
N ASP A 262 13.31 17.03 -9.68
CA ASP A 262 12.86 18.37 -10.10
C ASP A 262 12.98 19.41 -9.00
N LEU A 263 12.55 19.09 -7.77
CA LEU A 263 12.67 19.98 -6.61
C LEU A 263 14.10 20.03 -6.04
N SER A 264 14.92 19.01 -6.31
CA SER A 264 16.34 18.97 -5.90
C SER A 264 17.23 19.84 -6.80
N GLN A 265 16.97 19.86 -8.11
CA GLN A 265 17.75 20.60 -9.10
C GLN A 265 17.48 22.12 -9.10
N ALA A 266 16.38 22.58 -8.51
CA ALA A 266 15.97 23.98 -8.51
C ALA A 266 16.30 24.68 -7.17
N GLU A 267 17.03 25.80 -7.24
CA GLU A 267 17.26 26.70 -6.11
C GLU A 267 16.12 27.71 -5.95
N ASP A 268 15.75 28.40 -7.03
CA ASP A 268 14.43 29.04 -7.15
C ASP A 268 13.44 28.01 -7.69
N LEU A 269 12.56 27.55 -6.82
CA LEU A 269 11.54 26.55 -7.14
C LEU A 269 10.54 27.05 -8.19
N ALA A 270 10.47 28.36 -8.48
CA ALA A 270 9.70 28.89 -9.61
C ALA A 270 10.18 28.36 -10.98
N GLU A 271 11.45 27.91 -11.08
CA GLU A 271 11.99 27.32 -12.30
C GLU A 271 11.67 25.82 -12.45
N SER A 272 11.16 25.16 -11.41
CA SER A 272 10.83 23.72 -11.42
C SER A 272 9.70 23.36 -12.39
N GLY A 273 9.62 22.10 -12.78
CA GLY A 273 8.49 21.53 -13.54
C GLY A 273 7.22 21.48 -12.70
N LEU A 274 7.33 21.14 -11.42
CA LEU A 274 6.20 21.09 -10.49
C LEU A 274 5.53 22.46 -10.30
N TYR A 275 6.31 23.54 -10.17
CA TYR A 275 5.76 24.90 -10.09
C TYR A 275 5.03 25.30 -11.38
N LYS A 276 5.53 24.88 -12.54
CA LYS A 276 4.84 25.10 -13.82
C LYS A 276 3.50 24.37 -13.89
N LEU A 277 3.45 23.13 -13.40
CA LEU A 277 2.24 22.30 -13.38
C LEU A 277 1.19 22.77 -12.35
N LEU A 278 1.62 23.22 -11.16
CA LEU A 278 0.71 23.58 -10.05
C LEU A 278 0.40 25.07 -9.94
N VAL A 279 1.26 25.95 -10.45
CA VAL A 279 1.17 27.41 -10.29
C VAL A 279 1.05 28.12 -11.64
N THR A 280 1.95 27.88 -12.59
CA THR A 280 1.97 28.62 -13.87
C THR A 280 0.80 28.24 -14.80
N GLN A 281 0.72 26.98 -15.25
CA GLN A 281 -0.37 26.53 -16.14
C GLN A 281 -1.77 26.80 -15.53
N PRO A 282 -2.00 26.58 -14.21
CA PRO A 282 -3.32 26.82 -13.63
C PRO A 282 -3.65 28.31 -13.40
N ALA A 283 -2.67 29.21 -13.39
CA ALA A 283 -2.91 30.66 -13.39
C ALA A 283 -3.33 31.20 -14.77
N GLU A 284 -2.94 30.51 -15.84
CA GLU A 284 -3.38 30.80 -17.22
C GLU A 284 -4.75 30.15 -17.55
N HIS A 285 -5.20 29.18 -16.74
CA HIS A 285 -6.44 28.44 -16.95
C HIS A 285 -7.68 29.22 -16.43
N ALA A 286 -8.79 29.18 -17.18
CA ALA A 286 -10.02 29.90 -16.84
C ALA A 286 -10.60 29.53 -15.46
N ASP A 287 -10.52 28.25 -15.08
CA ASP A 287 -10.96 27.75 -13.77
C ASP A 287 -9.97 28.04 -12.63
N GLY A 288 -8.82 28.65 -12.90
CA GLY A 288 -7.79 28.96 -11.91
C GLY A 288 -7.07 27.74 -11.33
N GLY A 289 -6.32 27.97 -10.24
CA GLY A 289 -5.44 26.98 -9.62
C GLY A 289 -6.13 25.92 -8.77
N TYR A 290 -5.33 25.01 -8.24
CA TYR A 290 -5.77 23.92 -7.38
C TYR A 290 -6.19 24.37 -5.96
N ALA A 291 -6.96 23.51 -5.31
CA ALA A 291 -7.39 23.58 -3.92
C ALA A 291 -6.63 22.58 -3.04
N TYR A 292 -6.44 21.37 -3.58
CA TYR A 292 -5.71 20.28 -2.96
C TYR A 292 -4.76 19.65 -3.99
N VAL A 293 -3.59 19.24 -3.51
CA VAL A 293 -2.61 18.46 -4.27
C VAL A 293 -2.36 17.18 -3.48
N CYS A 294 -2.87 16.04 -3.93
CA CYS A 294 -2.58 14.74 -3.34
C CYS A 294 -1.35 14.16 -4.04
N ALA A 295 -0.20 14.19 -3.37
CA ALA A 295 0.97 13.46 -3.84
C ALA A 295 0.87 12.02 -3.36
N CYS A 296 0.73 11.05 -4.26
CA CYS A 296 0.59 9.63 -3.95
C CYS A 296 1.95 8.95 -3.70
N TYR A 297 2.84 9.62 -2.96
CA TYR A 297 4.16 9.11 -2.61
C TYR A 297 4.26 8.82 -1.11
N HIS A 298 4.94 7.73 -0.77
CA HIS A 298 5.31 7.42 0.61
C HIS A 298 6.69 8.00 0.94
N PHE A 299 6.72 8.91 1.92
CA PHE A 299 7.93 9.50 2.45
C PHE A 299 8.44 8.73 3.68
N GLU A 300 9.75 8.72 3.85
CA GLU A 300 10.45 8.12 4.98
C GLU A 300 10.87 9.19 6.01
N ALA A 301 11.05 8.77 7.26
CA ALA A 301 11.41 9.65 8.37
C ALA A 301 12.89 10.06 8.34
N THR A 302 13.32 10.81 7.31
CA THR A 302 14.73 11.18 7.08
C THR A 302 14.92 12.67 6.79
N PRO A 303 16.08 13.28 7.15
CA PRO A 303 16.31 14.71 6.92
C PRO A 303 16.24 15.16 5.45
N PRO A 304 16.78 14.43 4.44
CA PRO A 304 16.64 14.82 3.03
C PRO A 304 15.18 14.83 2.55
N GLN A 305 14.36 13.90 3.05
CA GLN A 305 12.94 13.82 2.68
C GLN A 305 12.11 14.89 3.41
N ALA A 306 12.46 15.26 4.64
CA ALA A 306 11.91 16.45 5.29
C ALA A 306 12.27 17.75 4.55
N GLU A 307 13.49 17.88 4.00
CA GLU A 307 13.86 19.01 3.16
C GLU A 307 13.03 19.07 1.87
N LEU A 308 12.88 17.94 1.17
CA LEU A 308 12.06 17.82 -0.02
C LEU A 308 10.58 18.17 0.23
N LEU A 309 10.02 17.73 1.36
CA LEU A 309 8.67 18.11 1.81
C LEU A 309 8.55 19.63 2.03
N GLY A 310 9.57 20.29 2.57
CA GLY A 310 9.60 21.74 2.75
C GLY A 310 9.70 22.51 1.43
N ARG A 311 10.48 22.02 0.47
CA ARG A 311 10.52 22.56 -0.91
C ARG A 311 9.13 22.42 -1.57
N ALA A 312 8.50 21.26 -1.45
CA ALA A 312 7.16 21.01 -1.99
C ALA A 312 6.07 21.89 -1.33
N ALA A 313 6.15 22.12 -0.01
CA ALA A 313 5.24 23.00 0.71
C ALA A 313 5.29 24.46 0.21
N LYS A 314 6.46 24.95 -0.21
CA LYS A 314 6.58 26.29 -0.83
C LYS A 314 5.88 26.38 -2.18
N VAL A 315 5.99 25.36 -3.03
CA VAL A 315 5.23 25.29 -4.30
C VAL A 315 3.73 25.22 -4.02
N ALA A 316 3.30 24.45 -3.02
CA ALA A 316 1.90 24.33 -2.62
C ALA A 316 1.31 25.65 -2.08
N SER A 317 2.08 26.40 -1.28
CA SER A 317 1.77 27.75 -0.80
C SER A 317 1.50 28.71 -1.97
N HIS A 318 2.35 28.70 -3.01
CA HIS A 318 2.16 29.55 -4.20
C HIS A 318 0.99 29.08 -5.09
N ALA A 319 0.70 27.77 -5.16
CA ALA A 319 -0.53 27.24 -5.75
C ALA A 319 -1.80 27.62 -4.96
N GLY A 320 -1.66 28.10 -3.72
CA GLY A 320 -2.76 28.36 -2.80
C GLY A 320 -3.53 27.09 -2.43
N ALA A 321 -2.84 25.94 -2.41
CA ALA A 321 -3.43 24.61 -2.31
C ALA A 321 -2.77 23.80 -1.19
N ALA A 322 -3.55 22.99 -0.47
CA ALA A 322 -2.98 22.10 0.54
C ALA A 322 -2.39 20.84 -0.13
N LEU A 323 -1.09 20.61 0.08
CA LEU A 323 -0.37 19.40 -0.29
C LEU A 323 -0.64 18.31 0.75
N LEU A 324 -1.15 17.17 0.31
CA LEU A 324 -1.51 16.02 1.14
C LEU A 324 -0.65 14.83 0.67
N THR A 325 0.11 14.19 1.57
CA THR A 325 0.98 13.07 1.20
C THR A 325 1.16 12.03 2.31
N GLY A 326 1.67 10.84 1.96
CA GLY A 326 1.90 9.73 2.88
C GLY A 326 3.26 9.76 3.57
N ILE A 327 3.35 9.28 4.81
CA ILE A 327 4.62 9.08 5.54
C ILE A 327 4.63 7.78 6.33
N ALA A 328 5.80 7.15 6.44
CA ALA A 328 6.04 6.00 7.31
C ALA A 328 5.79 6.36 8.78
N THR A 329 4.85 5.68 9.42
CA THR A 329 4.43 5.99 10.79
C THR A 329 5.38 5.45 11.86
N ASP A 330 6.06 4.34 11.58
CA ASP A 330 6.73 3.51 12.58
C ASP A 330 7.69 4.31 13.49
N PRO A 331 8.61 5.13 12.95
CA PRO A 331 9.60 5.86 13.76
C PRO A 331 8.97 6.86 14.75
N PHE A 332 7.70 7.23 14.54
CA PHE A 332 6.97 8.22 15.34
C PHE A 332 5.96 7.59 16.30
N THR A 333 5.82 6.25 16.31
CA THR A 333 4.77 5.56 17.12
C THR A 333 5.28 4.85 18.37
N ASN A 334 6.58 4.55 18.47
CA ASN A 334 7.17 4.02 19.70
C ASN A 334 7.65 5.15 20.62
N ARG A 335 7.30 5.08 21.91
CA ARG A 335 7.80 6.02 22.94
C ARG A 335 9.14 5.57 23.57
N LYS A 336 9.46 4.28 23.51
CA LYS A 336 10.73 3.71 24.00
C LYS A 336 11.87 3.97 23.00
N GLU A 337 11.57 3.90 21.72
CA GLU A 337 12.46 4.27 20.60
C GLU A 337 11.94 5.54 19.90
N PRO A 338 12.24 6.74 20.40
CA PRO A 338 11.89 7.99 19.71
C PRO A 338 12.71 8.15 18.40
N PRO A 339 12.27 8.98 17.44
CA PRO A 339 13.03 9.28 16.23
C PRO A 339 14.47 9.72 16.53
N HIS A 340 15.41 9.27 15.70
CA HIS A 340 16.81 9.69 15.78
C HIS A 340 16.93 11.22 15.77
N ARG A 341 17.89 11.78 16.54
CA ARG A 341 18.03 13.23 16.80
C ARG A 341 17.86 14.09 15.54
N LEU A 342 18.59 13.77 14.47
CA LEU A 342 18.54 14.50 13.20
C LEU A 342 17.15 14.50 12.53
N VAL A 343 16.36 13.45 12.72
CA VAL A 343 14.97 13.36 12.21
C VAL A 343 14.07 14.28 13.03
N ALA A 344 14.21 14.29 14.36
CA ALA A 344 13.46 15.20 15.23
C ALA A 344 13.79 16.67 14.95
N GLU A 345 15.08 17.00 14.75
CA GLU A 345 15.55 18.33 14.35
C GLU A 345 15.03 18.73 12.96
N ALA A 346 15.02 17.80 12.00
CA ALA A 346 14.49 18.05 10.66
C ALA A 346 12.98 18.28 10.64
N PHE A 347 12.21 17.51 11.40
CA PHE A 347 10.77 17.74 11.53
C PHE A 347 10.45 19.02 12.32
N ALA A 348 11.26 19.40 13.31
CA ALA A 348 11.12 20.68 13.99
C ALA A 348 11.39 21.87 13.04
N ALA A 349 12.44 21.80 12.21
CA ALA A 349 12.75 22.83 11.23
C ALA A 349 11.69 22.93 10.12
N LEU A 350 11.22 21.78 9.60
CA LEU A 350 10.15 21.72 8.61
C LEU A 350 8.84 22.33 9.15
N ARG A 351 8.51 22.09 10.43
CA ARG A 351 7.34 22.68 11.11
C ARG A 351 7.46 24.17 11.40
N ALA A 352 8.67 24.72 11.41
CA ALA A 352 8.91 26.15 11.63
C ALA A 352 8.71 27.00 10.34
N LEU A 353 8.56 26.36 9.18
CA LEU A 353 8.22 27.05 7.93
C LEU A 353 6.80 27.65 7.99
N PRO A 354 6.58 28.90 7.56
CA PRO A 354 5.24 29.44 7.33
C PRO A 354 4.38 28.55 6.41
N GLU A 355 5.03 27.91 5.43
CA GLU A 355 4.40 27.05 4.43
C GLU A 355 4.02 25.65 4.98
N ALA A 356 4.46 25.29 6.19
CA ALA A 356 4.02 24.06 6.87
C ALA A 356 2.50 24.00 7.11
N SER A 357 1.82 25.17 7.08
CA SER A 357 0.37 25.31 7.09
C SER A 357 -0.33 24.74 5.83
N PHE A 358 0.40 24.59 4.71
CA PHE A 358 -0.08 24.01 3.46
C PHE A 358 0.24 22.51 3.33
N LEU A 359 0.96 21.89 4.28
CA LEU A 359 1.37 20.49 4.20
C LEU A 359 0.60 19.62 5.21
N GLY A 360 -0.10 18.60 4.73
CA GLY A 360 -0.71 17.55 5.55
C GLY A 360 -0.03 16.21 5.32
N LEU A 361 0.54 15.63 6.38
CA LEU A 361 1.09 14.27 6.37
C LEU A 361 0.08 13.26 6.94
N PHE A 362 -0.01 12.09 6.31
CA PHE A 362 -0.96 11.03 6.65
C PHE A 362 -0.30 9.65 6.66
N GLY A 363 -0.79 8.77 7.51
CA GLY A 363 -0.38 7.36 7.56
C GLY A 363 -1.05 6.65 8.75
N PRO A 364 -1.11 5.31 8.81
CA PRO A 364 -0.69 4.32 7.82
C PRO A 364 -1.60 4.29 6.57
N ARG A 365 -1.39 3.35 5.64
CA ARG A 365 -2.22 3.13 4.44
C ARG A 365 -3.52 2.41 4.78
N PHE A 366 -4.49 2.39 3.86
CA PHE A 366 -5.81 1.74 4.04
C PHE A 366 -6.08 0.68 2.97
N LEU A 367 -6.94 -0.32 3.23
CA LEU A 367 -7.17 -1.43 2.30
C LEU A 367 -8.03 -1.01 1.09
N LEU A 368 -7.61 -1.32 -0.14
CA LEU A 368 -8.32 -0.93 -1.38
C LEU A 368 -9.25 -1.99 -1.97
N ARG A 369 -8.92 -3.27 -1.82
CA ARG A 369 -9.78 -4.41 -2.20
C ARG A 369 -9.64 -5.55 -1.20
N HIS A 370 -10.59 -6.47 -1.20
CA HIS A 370 -10.40 -7.74 -0.51
C HIS A 370 -9.29 -8.55 -1.24
N PRO A 371 -8.55 -9.42 -0.53
CA PRO A 371 -7.72 -10.41 -1.20
C PRO A 371 -8.62 -11.43 -1.92
N TYR A 372 -8.21 -11.87 -3.10
CA TYR A 372 -8.96 -12.86 -3.88
C TYR A 372 -9.00 -14.20 -3.15
N GLY A 373 -10.13 -14.90 -3.19
CA GLY A 373 -10.34 -16.12 -2.42
C GLY A 373 -11.80 -16.56 -2.35
N LYS A 374 -12.03 -17.85 -2.13
CA LYS A 374 -13.37 -18.48 -2.18
C LYS A 374 -14.35 -17.93 -1.14
N ARG A 375 -13.85 -17.36 -0.04
CA ARG A 375 -14.64 -16.76 1.05
C ARG A 375 -14.65 -15.23 1.04
N SER A 376 -13.89 -14.59 0.14
CA SER A 376 -13.75 -13.14 0.03
C SER A 376 -14.20 -12.67 -1.35
N ASP A 377 -13.30 -12.64 -2.32
CA ASP A 377 -13.54 -12.18 -3.69
C ASP A 377 -13.16 -13.31 -4.68
N PRO A 378 -14.14 -14.12 -5.14
CA PRO A 378 -13.86 -15.39 -5.81
C PRO A 378 -13.65 -15.25 -7.32
N ILE A 379 -12.52 -15.75 -7.82
CA ILE A 379 -12.22 -15.79 -9.26
C ILE A 379 -12.84 -17.01 -9.95
N SER A 380 -12.99 -16.95 -11.27
CA SER A 380 -13.66 -17.99 -12.07
C SER A 380 -12.71 -18.97 -12.79
N SER A 381 -11.46 -18.57 -13.06
CA SER A 381 -10.54 -19.33 -13.92
C SER A 381 -9.98 -20.61 -13.28
N PHE A 382 -9.63 -20.55 -11.98
CA PHE A 382 -9.09 -21.69 -11.23
C PHE A 382 -9.30 -21.51 -9.72
N SER A 383 -9.02 -22.55 -8.94
CA SER A 383 -9.10 -22.49 -7.47
C SER A 383 -7.93 -21.68 -6.92
N PHE A 384 -8.19 -20.44 -6.51
CA PHE A 384 -7.18 -19.50 -6.03
C PHE A 384 -7.53 -18.94 -4.64
N GLU A 385 -6.49 -18.69 -3.84
CA GLU A 385 -6.53 -17.90 -2.61
C GLU A 385 -5.29 -17.01 -2.63
N GLU A 386 -5.46 -15.68 -2.60
CA GLU A 386 -4.35 -14.72 -2.61
C GLU A 386 -3.73 -14.59 -1.22
N PHE A 387 -4.57 -14.52 -0.18
CA PHE A 387 -4.14 -14.42 1.20
C PHE A 387 -3.38 -15.67 1.67
N SER A 388 -2.41 -15.47 2.55
CA SER A 388 -1.82 -16.54 3.35
C SER A 388 -1.41 -15.98 4.74
N PRO A 389 -1.55 -16.75 5.83
CA PRO A 389 -1.19 -16.27 7.18
C PRO A 389 0.27 -15.82 7.31
N GLU A 390 1.18 -16.44 6.55
CA GLU A 390 2.62 -16.12 6.55
C GLU A 390 2.93 -14.79 5.83
N ALA A 391 2.06 -14.34 4.93
CA ALA A 391 2.13 -13.00 4.34
C ALA A 391 1.40 -11.97 5.19
N GLY A 392 0.27 -12.33 5.79
CA GLY A 392 -0.54 -11.46 6.64
C GLY A 392 -0.89 -10.15 5.92
N LEU A 393 -0.69 -9.01 6.59
CA LEU A 393 -0.91 -7.68 6.02
C LEU A 393 0.03 -7.36 4.84
N ARG A 394 1.14 -8.08 4.64
CA ARG A 394 2.09 -7.82 3.54
C ARG A 394 1.57 -8.31 2.17
N GLY A 395 0.58 -9.20 2.16
CA GLY A 395 -0.03 -9.75 0.93
C GLY A 395 -1.33 -9.05 0.48
N MET A 396 -1.53 -7.79 0.89
CA MET A 396 -2.75 -7.02 0.69
C MET A 396 -2.51 -5.75 -0.15
N LEU A 397 -3.52 -5.28 -0.89
CA LEU A 397 -3.41 -4.05 -1.70
C LEU A 397 -3.72 -2.79 -0.89
N TRP A 398 -2.70 -1.98 -0.62
CA TRP A 398 -2.78 -0.81 0.25
C TRP A 398 -2.86 0.53 -0.53
N GLY A 399 -3.93 1.28 -0.30
CA GLY A 399 -4.18 2.60 -0.88
C GLY A 399 -3.52 3.75 -0.14
N HIS A 400 -3.18 4.78 -0.91
CA HIS A 400 -2.43 5.93 -0.41
C HIS A 400 -3.29 6.83 0.52
N PRO A 401 -2.87 7.11 1.77
CA PRO A 401 -3.76 7.63 2.81
C PRO A 401 -4.27 9.06 2.55
N ALA A 402 -3.56 9.85 1.74
CA ALA A 402 -4.03 11.17 1.33
C ALA A 402 -5.30 11.12 0.45
N LEU A 403 -5.57 10.00 -0.24
CA LEU A 403 -6.81 9.80 -1.01
C LEU A 403 -8.02 9.64 -0.06
N LEU A 404 -7.87 8.88 1.03
CA LEU A 404 -8.89 8.76 2.07
C LEU A 404 -9.10 10.10 2.80
N ALA A 405 -8.03 10.89 3.01
CA ALA A 405 -8.15 12.25 3.53
C ALA A 405 -8.88 13.20 2.56
N LEU A 406 -8.68 13.08 1.24
CA LEU A 406 -9.42 13.83 0.23
C LEU A 406 -10.93 13.55 0.26
N CYS A 407 -11.34 12.28 0.44
CA CYS A 407 -12.76 11.91 0.59
C CYS A 407 -13.46 12.68 1.74
N VAL A 408 -12.70 13.13 2.76
CA VAL A 408 -13.22 13.93 3.88
C VAL A 408 -13.04 15.45 3.69
N LEU A 409 -11.97 15.87 2.99
CA LEU A 409 -11.63 17.29 2.79
C LEU A 409 -12.41 17.93 1.64
N ALA A 410 -12.64 17.21 0.53
CA ALA A 410 -13.35 17.71 -0.63
C ALA A 410 -14.88 17.70 -0.44
N VAL A 411 -15.41 16.82 0.41
CA VAL A 411 -16.84 16.74 0.73
C VAL A 411 -17.22 17.79 1.78
N ARG A 412 -18.19 18.65 1.44
CA ARG A 412 -18.64 19.73 2.34
C ARG A 412 -19.31 19.15 3.59
N GLY A 413 -18.61 19.25 4.72
CA GLY A 413 -19.07 18.68 6.00
C GLY A 413 -18.68 17.22 6.20
N GLY A 414 -17.74 16.69 5.39
CA GLY A 414 -17.22 15.33 5.52
C GLY A 414 -16.80 14.98 6.94
N GLN A 415 -17.22 13.80 7.40
CA GLN A 415 -16.93 13.26 8.72
C GLN A 415 -15.52 12.65 8.77
N LEU A 416 -14.89 12.65 9.95
CA LEU A 416 -13.56 12.04 10.14
C LEU A 416 -13.56 10.50 10.08
N ALA A 417 -14.69 9.85 9.84
CA ALA A 417 -14.80 8.41 9.64
C ALA A 417 -15.14 8.13 8.16
N VAL A 418 -14.44 7.17 7.57
CA VAL A 418 -14.71 6.64 6.23
C VAL A 418 -15.08 5.17 6.38
N ASN A 419 -16.29 4.85 5.94
CA ASN A 419 -16.93 3.55 6.05
C ASN A 419 -16.94 2.83 4.70
N ASP A 420 -17.45 1.60 4.67
CA ASP A 420 -17.55 0.75 3.48
C ASP A 420 -16.16 0.51 2.85
N LEU A 421 -15.19 0.24 3.74
CA LEU A 421 -13.85 -0.19 3.37
C LEU A 421 -13.78 -1.72 3.32
N PRO A 422 -12.99 -2.31 2.40
CA PRO A 422 -12.68 -3.73 2.46
C PRO A 422 -12.05 -4.10 3.80
N PHE A 423 -12.40 -5.28 4.29
CA PHE A 423 -11.87 -5.90 5.51
C PHE A 423 -11.71 -7.41 5.27
N HIS A 424 -10.86 -8.09 6.03
CA HIS A 424 -10.62 -9.52 5.85
C HIS A 424 -10.64 -10.27 7.17
N HIS A 425 -11.21 -11.47 7.15
CA HIS A 425 -11.16 -12.43 8.24
C HIS A 425 -10.52 -13.71 7.73
N TYR A 426 -9.57 -14.25 8.49
CA TYR A 426 -9.05 -15.59 8.26
C TYR A 426 -9.39 -16.49 9.46
N VAL A 427 -9.25 -17.79 9.27
CA VAL A 427 -9.32 -18.78 10.36
C VAL A 427 -7.89 -19.17 10.70
N ASP A 428 -7.51 -19.09 11.97
CA ASP A 428 -6.16 -19.42 12.42
C ASP A 428 -5.94 -20.93 12.64
N GLY A 429 -4.85 -21.30 13.31
CA GLY A 429 -4.47 -22.70 13.56
C GLY A 429 -5.32 -23.40 14.62
N ASP A 430 -5.94 -22.64 15.53
CA ASP A 430 -6.78 -23.15 16.60
C ASP A 430 -8.26 -23.21 16.19
N GLY A 431 -8.62 -22.49 15.12
CA GLY A 431 -9.94 -22.48 14.50
C GLY A 431 -10.71 -21.17 14.70
N ASP A 432 -10.08 -20.16 15.31
CA ASP A 432 -10.71 -18.88 15.63
C ASP A 432 -10.69 -17.91 14.43
N SER A 433 -11.71 -17.05 14.39
CA SER A 433 -12.00 -16.16 13.25
C SER A 433 -11.36 -14.78 13.42
N VAL A 434 -10.04 -14.68 13.20
CA VAL A 434 -9.27 -13.45 13.36
C VAL A 434 -9.62 -12.39 12.30
N ALA A 435 -10.02 -11.20 12.76
CA ALA A 435 -10.26 -10.02 11.94
C ALA A 435 -8.99 -9.20 11.73
N LEU A 436 -8.62 -8.93 10.47
CA LEU A 436 -7.52 -8.04 10.12
C LEU A 436 -7.98 -6.57 10.05
N PRO A 437 -7.13 -5.60 10.45
CA PRO A 437 -7.45 -4.18 10.35
C PRO A 437 -7.54 -3.70 8.89
N CYS A 438 -8.38 -2.69 8.65
CA CYS A 438 -8.51 -1.99 7.37
C CYS A 438 -7.31 -1.08 7.01
N THR A 439 -6.18 -1.20 7.72
CA THR A 439 -4.95 -0.41 7.56
C THR A 439 -3.70 -1.29 7.75
N ASP A 440 -2.59 -0.98 7.07
CA ASP A 440 -1.35 -1.80 7.13
C ASP A 440 -0.60 -1.70 8.47
N ARG A 441 -1.02 -0.79 9.34
CA ARG A 441 -0.71 -0.78 10.77
C ARG A 441 -1.93 -0.40 11.59
N LEU A 442 -2.03 -0.92 12.82
CA LEU A 442 -3.06 -0.51 13.78
C LEU A 442 -2.57 0.70 14.58
N ILE A 443 -3.23 1.86 14.42
CA ILE A 443 -2.96 3.06 15.22
C ILE A 443 -3.97 3.18 16.35
N ASN A 444 -3.52 2.95 17.58
CA ASN A 444 -4.30 3.23 18.79
C ASN A 444 -4.24 4.73 19.15
N THR A 445 -5.00 5.15 20.18
CA THR A 445 -5.09 6.56 20.60
C THR A 445 -3.76 7.15 21.08
N GLN A 446 -2.88 6.33 21.66
CA GLN A 446 -1.55 6.77 22.10
C GLN A 446 -0.61 6.98 20.91
N ALA A 447 -0.58 6.05 19.96
CA ALA A 447 0.18 6.18 18.71
C ALA A 447 -0.29 7.39 17.89
N ALA A 448 -1.61 7.63 17.81
CA ALA A 448 -2.18 8.82 17.18
C ALA A 448 -1.74 10.13 17.88
N ALA A 449 -1.62 10.13 19.21
CA ALA A 449 -1.14 11.29 19.96
C ALA A 449 0.37 11.55 19.76
N LEU A 450 1.18 10.49 19.59
CA LEU A 450 2.60 10.61 19.24
C LEU A 450 2.80 11.13 17.81
N LEU A 451 2.07 10.59 16.83
CA LEU A 451 2.05 11.05 15.44
C LEU A 451 1.67 12.54 15.32
N ARG A 452 0.60 12.95 16.01
CA ARG A 452 0.18 14.35 16.17
C ARG A 452 1.28 15.22 16.81
N GLY A 453 2.09 14.64 17.70
CA GLY A 453 3.29 15.26 18.26
C GLY A 453 4.30 15.71 17.21
N PHE A 454 4.33 15.07 16.03
CA PHE A 454 5.15 15.43 14.86
C PHE A 454 4.36 16.10 13.73
N GLY A 455 3.06 16.34 13.90
CA GLY A 455 2.17 16.91 12.87
C GLY A 455 1.65 15.91 11.84
N ILE A 456 1.67 14.61 12.15
CA ILE A 456 1.21 13.53 11.27
C ILE A 456 -0.21 13.11 11.68
N ASN A 457 -1.13 13.04 10.72
CA ASN A 457 -2.52 12.65 10.93
C ASN A 457 -2.66 11.12 10.82
N GLY A 458 -2.88 10.45 11.96
CA GLY A 458 -3.00 8.99 12.03
C GLY A 458 -4.30 8.45 11.42
N LEU A 459 -4.24 7.44 10.56
CA LEU A 459 -5.39 6.62 10.17
C LEU A 459 -5.62 5.49 11.19
N MET A 460 -6.79 5.49 11.84
CA MET A 460 -7.17 4.52 12.86
C MET A 460 -8.24 3.57 12.31
N ALA A 461 -7.86 2.35 11.90
CA ALA A 461 -8.85 1.29 11.66
C ALA A 461 -9.59 0.93 12.96
N HIS A 462 -10.89 0.69 12.87
CA HIS A 462 -11.65 0.08 13.96
C HIS A 462 -11.50 -1.45 13.89
N LYS A 463 -11.26 -2.12 15.03
CA LYS A 463 -11.02 -3.57 15.07
C LYS A 463 -12.30 -4.34 14.74
N GLY A 464 -12.31 -5.02 13.60
CA GLY A 464 -13.46 -5.84 13.16
C GLY A 464 -14.56 -5.08 12.42
N GLU A 465 -14.37 -3.81 12.07
CA GLU A 465 -15.33 -3.03 11.27
C GLU A 465 -14.69 -2.53 9.96
N ALA A 466 -15.54 -2.34 8.95
CA ALA A 466 -15.23 -1.75 7.63
C ALA A 466 -14.98 -0.22 7.68
N LEU A 467 -14.27 0.26 8.71
CA LEU A 467 -14.21 1.67 9.10
C LEU A 467 -12.77 2.11 9.45
N VAL A 468 -12.37 3.28 8.90
CA VAL A 468 -11.17 4.00 9.30
C VAL A 468 -11.53 5.41 9.75
N ARG A 469 -11.01 5.83 10.91
CA ARG A 469 -11.15 7.19 11.43
C ARG A 469 -9.83 7.95 11.33
N ILE A 470 -9.84 9.13 10.72
CA ILE A 470 -8.70 10.03 10.66
C ILE A 470 -8.55 10.76 12.00
N ALA A 471 -7.39 10.68 12.64
CA ALA A 471 -7.09 11.26 13.96
C ALA A 471 -6.79 12.78 13.94
N GLY A 472 -7.26 13.49 12.92
CA GLY A 472 -7.01 14.91 12.66
C GLY A 472 -7.20 15.24 11.18
N LEU A 473 -7.34 16.52 10.84
CA LEU A 473 -7.16 17.04 9.48
C LEU A 473 -6.36 18.34 9.59
N GLU A 474 -5.23 18.21 10.29
CA GLU A 474 -4.35 19.30 10.68
C GLU A 474 -3.17 19.38 9.70
N ALA A 475 -2.68 20.60 9.50
CA ALA A 475 -1.42 20.85 8.83
C ALA A 475 -0.24 20.45 9.73
N LEU A 476 0.94 20.28 9.14
CA LEU A 476 2.13 19.78 9.83
C LEU A 476 2.54 20.68 11.01
N ASN A 477 2.29 21.98 10.95
CA ASN A 477 2.53 22.87 12.08
C ASN A 477 1.58 22.61 13.28
N GLY A 478 0.35 22.15 13.02
CA GLY A 478 -0.73 21.91 14.00
C GLY A 478 -1.98 22.78 13.80
N ASP A 479 -2.00 23.66 12.80
CA ASP A 479 -3.17 24.46 12.42
C ASP A 479 -4.13 23.67 11.51
N GLY A 480 -5.24 24.28 11.10
CA GLY A 480 -6.06 23.75 10.00
C GLY A 480 -5.38 23.96 8.64
N LEU A 481 -5.45 22.96 7.75
CA LEU A 481 -4.88 22.98 6.40
C LEU A 481 -5.27 24.25 5.60
N ALA A 482 -4.25 25.00 5.16
CA ALA A 482 -4.42 26.23 4.41
C ALA A 482 -4.82 25.97 2.95
N VAL A 483 -5.94 26.56 2.52
CA VAL A 483 -6.44 26.50 1.14
C VAL A 483 -7.00 27.87 0.74
N ALA A 484 -6.61 28.39 -0.42
CA ALA A 484 -7.11 29.66 -0.94
C ALA A 484 -8.50 29.50 -1.62
N LEU A 485 -9.50 29.10 -0.83
CA LEU A 485 -10.91 28.99 -1.21
C LEU A 485 -11.82 29.44 -0.04
N GLY A 486 -12.67 30.44 -0.29
CA GLY A 486 -13.24 31.27 0.76
C GLY A 486 -14.38 30.68 1.63
N ALA A 487 -14.66 29.36 1.59
CA ALA A 487 -15.88 28.82 2.21
C ALA A 487 -15.87 27.35 2.69
N LEU A 488 -14.84 26.53 2.45
CA LEU A 488 -14.94 25.07 2.64
C LEU A 488 -15.00 24.63 4.12
N ARG A 489 -14.14 25.21 4.98
CA ARG A 489 -14.26 25.13 6.44
C ARG A 489 -13.97 26.50 7.05
N LYS A 490 -14.85 26.96 7.92
CA LYS A 490 -14.50 27.99 8.91
C LYS A 490 -13.61 27.30 9.95
N PRO A 491 -12.44 27.86 10.33
CA PRO A 491 -11.61 27.22 11.35
C PRO A 491 -12.39 27.09 12.67
N PRO A 492 -12.21 26.00 13.43
CA PRO A 492 -12.74 25.92 14.79
C PRO A 492 -12.16 27.07 15.61
N ALA A 493 -12.99 27.72 16.42
CA ALA A 493 -12.55 28.88 17.19
C ALA A 493 -11.43 28.49 18.17
N SER A 494 -10.25 29.06 17.97
CA SER A 494 -9.06 28.80 18.79
C SER A 494 -9.32 29.23 20.24
N GLY A 495 -9.38 28.24 21.13
CA GLY A 495 -9.74 28.42 22.54
C GLY A 495 -10.26 27.14 23.20
N GLY A 496 -10.90 26.25 22.44
CA GLY A 496 -11.36 24.95 22.92
C GLY A 496 -10.24 23.91 23.04
N ARG A 497 -9.45 23.94 24.12
CA ARG A 497 -8.64 22.77 24.54
C ARG A 497 -9.58 21.65 25.02
N VAL A 498 -10.05 20.81 24.10
CA VAL A 498 -10.76 19.57 24.45
C VAL A 498 -9.73 18.56 24.96
N GLY A 499 -9.38 18.68 26.24
CA GLY A 499 -8.71 17.58 26.94
C GLY A 499 -9.64 16.39 27.04
N LEU A 500 -9.14 15.17 26.85
CA LEU A 500 -9.89 13.96 27.17
C LEU A 500 -10.06 13.89 28.70
N GLY A 501 -11.17 14.44 29.19
CA GLY A 501 -11.58 14.32 30.58
C GLY A 501 -12.04 12.90 30.87
N SER A 502 -11.11 12.00 31.21
CA SER A 502 -11.38 10.61 31.57
C SER A 502 -12.11 10.53 32.92
N LYS A 503 -13.44 10.62 32.88
CA LYS A 503 -14.31 10.25 33.99
C LYS A 503 -15.56 9.56 33.44
N PRO A 504 -15.75 8.24 33.65
CA PRO A 504 -17.00 7.59 33.27
C PRO A 504 -18.13 8.12 34.14
N GLU A 505 -19.27 8.41 33.52
CA GLU A 505 -20.54 8.59 34.21
C GLU A 505 -21.17 7.21 34.40
N ALA A 506 -21.62 6.89 35.60
CA ALA A 506 -21.95 5.52 35.99
C ALA A 506 -23.41 5.15 35.67
N ASP A 507 -23.64 3.84 35.52
CA ASP A 507 -24.94 3.15 35.58
C ASP A 507 -26.04 3.58 34.59
N ALA A 508 -25.88 3.14 33.34
CA ALA A 508 -27.00 2.85 32.45
C ALA A 508 -26.74 1.52 31.70
N PRO A 509 -27.50 0.43 31.97
CA PRO A 509 -27.29 -0.85 31.30
C PRO A 509 -27.78 -0.81 29.85
N VAL A 510 -26.85 -0.77 28.89
CA VAL A 510 -27.16 -0.92 27.47
C VAL A 510 -27.36 -2.39 27.17
N ALA A 511 -28.62 -2.81 27.01
CA ALA A 511 -28.95 -4.15 26.53
C ALA A 511 -28.60 -4.28 25.04
N VAL A 512 -27.60 -5.10 24.73
CA VAL A 512 -27.19 -5.41 23.34
C VAL A 512 -27.96 -6.66 22.89
N ASP A 513 -29.08 -6.45 22.18
CA ASP A 513 -29.81 -7.55 21.53
C ASP A 513 -29.10 -7.95 20.23
N TRP A 514 -28.48 -9.13 20.21
CA TRP A 514 -27.61 -9.59 19.13
C TRP A 514 -28.40 -10.42 18.12
N GLN A 515 -28.85 -9.80 17.03
CA GLN A 515 -29.56 -10.49 15.95
C GLN A 515 -28.65 -10.64 14.71
N PRO A 516 -28.27 -11.87 14.30
CA PRO A 516 -27.43 -12.09 13.13
C PRO A 516 -28.18 -11.75 11.84
N ALA A 517 -27.58 -10.91 11.00
CA ALA A 517 -28.22 -10.38 9.79
C ALA A 517 -28.41 -11.44 8.69
N MET A 518 -29.57 -12.10 8.68
CA MET A 518 -30.02 -12.88 7.53
C MET A 518 -30.25 -11.95 6.32
N ARG A 519 -29.53 -12.19 5.22
CA ARG A 519 -29.77 -11.48 3.95
C ARG A 519 -31.18 -11.80 3.44
N GLN A 520 -32.03 -10.78 3.30
CA GLN A 520 -33.31 -10.93 2.61
C GLN A 520 -33.06 -11.20 1.12
N GLY A 521 -33.32 -12.43 0.68
CA GLY A 521 -33.22 -12.80 -0.73
C GLY A 521 -34.37 -12.20 -1.53
N VAL A 522 -34.07 -11.26 -2.43
CA VAL A 522 -35.05 -10.72 -3.38
C VAL A 522 -35.33 -11.78 -4.46
N ALA A 523 -36.35 -12.60 -4.24
CA ALA A 523 -36.84 -13.53 -5.23
C ALA A 523 -37.64 -12.78 -6.31
N MET A 524 -37.22 -12.88 -7.58
CA MET A 524 -38.04 -12.44 -8.71
C MET A 524 -39.24 -13.38 -8.88
N GLU A 525 -40.46 -12.84 -8.86
CA GLU A 525 -41.66 -13.61 -9.16
C GLU A 525 -41.74 -13.95 -10.66
N THR A 526 -41.34 -15.17 -11.04
CA THR A 526 -41.78 -15.78 -12.30
C THR A 526 -43.05 -16.58 -12.03
N GLY A 527 -44.21 -15.93 -12.19
CA GLY A 527 -45.50 -16.52 -11.85
C GLY A 527 -45.89 -17.71 -12.73
N LEU A 528 -46.08 -18.88 -12.11
CA LEU A 528 -46.81 -20.01 -12.69
C LEU A 528 -47.75 -20.60 -11.61
N GLN A 529 -49.01 -20.83 -11.97
CA GLN A 529 -50.05 -21.25 -11.02
C GLN A 529 -50.24 -22.77 -11.01
N THR A 530 -50.07 -23.42 -9.85
CA THR A 530 -50.58 -24.76 -9.57
C THR A 530 -51.07 -24.86 -8.13
N ALA A 531 -52.29 -25.35 -7.91
CA ALA A 531 -52.93 -25.44 -6.60
C ALA A 531 -52.56 -26.72 -5.84
N PRO A 532 -52.60 -26.73 -4.49
CA PRO A 532 -52.33 -27.91 -3.67
C PRO A 532 -53.55 -28.84 -3.51
N PRO A 533 -53.35 -30.16 -3.35
CA PRO A 533 -54.32 -31.06 -2.73
C PRO A 533 -54.29 -30.97 -1.18
N ALA A 534 -55.29 -31.54 -0.52
CA ALA A 534 -55.56 -31.37 0.92
C ALA A 534 -55.09 -32.56 1.81
N ASP A 535 -55.31 -32.41 3.12
CA ASP A 535 -54.92 -33.29 4.22
C ASP A 535 -55.57 -34.69 4.22
N ASP A 536 -54.90 -35.66 4.86
CA ASP A 536 -55.51 -36.50 5.91
C ASP A 536 -54.40 -37.12 6.82
N PRO A 537 -54.61 -37.38 8.14
CA PRO A 537 -53.52 -37.69 9.08
C PRO A 537 -53.53 -39.12 9.68
N SER A 538 -52.40 -39.56 10.27
CA SER A 538 -52.39 -40.65 11.25
C SER A 538 -51.15 -40.65 12.17
N ALA A 539 -51.38 -40.76 13.49
CA ALA A 539 -50.71 -41.61 14.51
C ALA A 539 -49.18 -41.88 14.44
N THR A 540 -48.39 -41.87 15.54
CA THR A 540 -48.70 -41.82 16.99
C THR A 540 -47.48 -41.39 17.82
N ALA A 541 -47.74 -41.06 19.10
CA ALA A 541 -46.94 -41.34 20.32
C ALA A 541 -45.76 -42.34 20.22
N ASP A 542 -44.70 -42.26 21.03
CA ASP A 542 -44.34 -41.37 22.16
C ASP A 542 -42.79 -41.19 22.16
N GLU A 543 -42.01 -40.70 23.15
CA GLU A 543 -42.10 -40.55 24.62
C GLU A 543 -41.16 -39.40 25.10
N ALA A 544 -41.01 -39.16 26.41
CA ALA A 544 -40.15 -38.09 26.96
C ALA A 544 -39.36 -38.52 28.24
N THR A 545 -38.14 -38.00 28.42
CA THR A 545 -37.28 -37.97 29.64
C THR A 545 -35.88 -37.46 29.22
N GLU A 546 -35.02 -36.86 30.06
CA GLU A 546 -35.20 -36.15 31.33
C GLU A 546 -34.00 -35.17 31.50
N ALA A 547 -34.08 -34.22 32.41
CA ALA A 547 -32.95 -33.37 32.80
C ALA A 547 -32.69 -33.47 34.31
N PRO A 548 -31.43 -33.38 34.76
CA PRO A 548 -31.12 -32.92 36.10
C PRO A 548 -30.44 -31.55 36.08
N ALA A 549 -30.58 -30.81 37.18
CA ALA A 549 -29.90 -29.55 37.42
C ALA A 549 -29.23 -29.56 38.80
N ASP A 550 -28.02 -29.00 38.88
CA ASP A 550 -27.24 -28.63 40.07
C ASP A 550 -25.95 -27.95 39.54
N ALA A 551 -25.22 -27.11 40.26
CA ALA A 551 -25.54 -26.25 41.40
C ALA A 551 -24.49 -25.10 41.41
N ALA A 552 -24.78 -23.97 42.04
CA ALA A 552 -23.85 -22.84 42.10
C ALA A 552 -22.79 -22.98 43.21
N GLN A 553 -21.58 -22.52 42.95
CA GLN A 553 -20.59 -22.15 43.97
C GLN A 553 -19.71 -21.01 43.44
N ASP A 554 -19.65 -19.91 44.20
CA ASP A 554 -18.67 -18.83 44.00
C ASP A 554 -17.29 -19.25 44.53
N ASP A 555 -16.22 -18.81 43.88
CA ASP A 555 -15.02 -18.36 44.60
C ASP A 555 -14.28 -17.27 43.80
N ALA A 556 -13.42 -16.50 44.47
CA ALA A 556 -13.06 -15.16 44.02
C ALA A 556 -11.58 -14.94 43.60
N SER A 557 -11.42 -13.99 42.69
CA SER A 557 -10.23 -13.14 42.45
C SER A 557 -8.89 -13.79 42.05
N ALA A 558 -8.44 -13.45 40.84
CA ALA A 558 -7.04 -13.11 40.56
C ALA A 558 -6.98 -12.07 39.42
N ASP A 559 -6.29 -10.95 39.66
CA ASP A 559 -5.96 -9.94 38.65
C ASP A 559 -4.54 -10.22 38.09
N GLY A 560 -4.27 -9.86 36.83
CA GLY A 560 -2.95 -10.08 36.21
C GLY A 560 -2.89 -10.48 34.73
N GLY A 561 -4.01 -10.45 33.98
CA GLY A 561 -4.06 -11.00 32.61
C GLY A 561 -3.57 -10.10 31.46
N MET A 562 -3.03 -8.90 31.72
CA MET A 562 -2.77 -7.89 30.66
C MET A 562 -1.35 -7.92 30.08
N ASP A 563 -0.32 -8.28 30.87
CA ASP A 563 1.08 -8.11 30.45
C ASP A 563 1.60 -9.21 29.50
N GLU A 564 1.04 -10.43 29.54
CA GLU A 564 1.45 -11.53 28.65
C GLU A 564 0.96 -11.34 27.19
N LEU A 565 -0.18 -10.66 26.99
CA LEU A 565 -0.73 -10.43 25.64
C LEU A 565 0.10 -9.39 24.85
N ASP A 566 0.56 -8.33 25.52
CA ASP A 566 1.47 -7.34 24.92
C ASP A 566 2.86 -7.95 24.64
N ALA A 567 3.30 -8.93 25.43
CA ALA A 567 4.53 -9.69 25.17
C ALA A 567 4.41 -10.58 23.91
N LEU A 568 3.25 -11.23 23.70
CA LEU A 568 2.96 -12.01 22.48
C LEU A 568 2.85 -11.14 21.22
N LEU A 569 2.39 -9.89 21.34
CA LEU A 569 2.37 -8.96 20.21
C LEU A 569 3.77 -8.40 19.89
N ALA A 570 4.68 -8.34 20.86
CA ALA A 570 6.06 -7.92 20.65
C ALA A 570 6.93 -8.98 19.93
N SER A 571 6.71 -10.29 20.20
CA SER A 571 7.51 -11.37 19.62
C SER A 571 7.26 -11.62 18.13
N LEU A 572 6.15 -11.13 17.59
CA LEU A 572 5.85 -11.13 16.14
C LEU A 572 6.53 -9.97 15.37
N GLY A 573 7.33 -9.13 16.07
CA GLY A 573 7.86 -7.87 15.56
C GLY A 573 9.21 -7.91 14.83
N GLY A 574 10.05 -8.93 15.06
CA GLY A 574 11.37 -8.99 14.40
C GLY A 574 12.17 -10.26 14.70
N ASP A 575 12.73 -10.86 13.66
CA ASP A 575 14.16 -10.69 13.35
C ASP A 575 14.46 -11.16 11.91
N ASP A 576 15.34 -10.43 11.22
CA ASP A 576 15.88 -10.82 9.90
C ASP A 576 17.41 -10.73 9.96
N ALA A 577 17.99 -11.61 10.77
CA ALA A 577 19.43 -11.72 11.00
C ALA A 577 20.01 -12.93 10.23
N ALA A 578 20.94 -12.68 9.32
CA ALA A 578 21.58 -13.74 8.53
C ALA A 578 22.51 -14.62 9.40
N PRO A 579 22.56 -15.94 9.17
CA PRO A 579 23.23 -16.87 10.08
C PRO A 579 24.76 -16.85 9.94
N SER A 580 25.46 -16.72 11.07
CA SER A 580 26.84 -17.17 11.25
C SER A 580 26.88 -18.49 12.02
N SER A 581 27.88 -19.33 11.74
CA SER A 581 27.94 -20.73 12.21
C SER A 581 28.38 -20.87 13.68
N GLU A 582 27.80 -21.88 14.36
CA GLU A 582 28.17 -22.31 15.70
C GLU A 582 29.60 -22.89 15.80
N ALA A 583 30.27 -22.64 16.92
CA ALA A 583 31.30 -23.50 17.52
C ALA A 583 31.45 -23.17 19.01
N ASP A 584 31.76 -24.18 19.84
CA ASP A 584 31.72 -24.11 21.30
C ASP A 584 32.81 -23.23 21.96
N ALA A 585 32.54 -22.83 23.21
CA ALA A 585 33.44 -22.09 24.07
C ALA A 585 34.47 -22.98 24.79
N ALA A 586 35.68 -22.46 25.04
CA ALA A 586 36.13 -22.18 26.42
C ALA A 586 37.55 -21.57 26.54
N SER A 587 37.67 -20.64 27.50
CA SER A 587 38.84 -20.30 28.32
C SER A 587 40.11 -19.60 27.76
N SER A 588 40.40 -18.48 28.44
CA SER A 588 41.71 -17.96 28.89
C SER A 588 42.64 -17.15 27.97
N ASP A 589 43.13 -16.08 28.62
CA ASP A 589 44.29 -15.22 28.38
C ASP A 589 44.37 -14.28 27.16
N ALA A 590 44.88 -13.08 27.49
CA ALA A 590 45.27 -11.99 26.62
C ALA A 590 46.35 -11.17 27.37
N PRO A 591 47.13 -10.30 26.72
CA PRO A 591 47.22 -10.04 25.28
C PRO A 591 48.61 -10.36 24.69
N ALA A 592 48.71 -10.32 23.36
CA ALA A 592 49.97 -10.13 22.63
C ALA A 592 49.75 -9.06 21.55
N GLU A 593 50.80 -8.31 21.24
CA GLU A 593 50.82 -7.33 20.15
C GLU A 593 51.37 -8.03 18.89
N ASP A 594 50.54 -8.17 17.85
CA ASP A 594 50.96 -8.76 16.56
C ASP A 594 51.29 -7.68 15.52
N GLU A 595 52.33 -7.95 14.72
CA GLU A 595 52.92 -6.98 13.79
C GLU A 595 52.08 -6.79 12.51
N MET A 596 52.23 -5.61 11.89
CA MET A 596 51.53 -5.27 10.65
C MET A 596 52.15 -6.01 9.45
N ASP A 597 51.30 -6.64 8.63
CA ASP A 597 51.72 -7.42 7.45
C ASP A 597 52.64 -6.60 6.49
N PRO A 598 53.85 -7.08 6.17
CA PRO A 598 54.76 -6.37 5.28
C PRO A 598 54.25 -6.23 3.84
N GLU A 599 53.39 -7.13 3.33
CA GLU A 599 52.75 -6.95 2.02
C GLU A 599 51.72 -5.81 2.07
N LEU A 600 50.94 -5.72 3.15
CA LEU A 600 49.98 -4.63 3.35
C LEU A 600 50.69 -3.27 3.50
N ALA A 601 51.81 -3.23 4.22
CA ALA A 601 52.66 -2.04 4.33
C ALA A 601 53.24 -1.59 2.97
N ALA A 602 53.68 -2.54 2.13
CA ALA A 602 54.14 -2.24 0.79
C ALA A 602 53.01 -1.74 -0.13
N LEU A 603 51.80 -2.30 -0.01
CA LEU A 603 50.62 -1.88 -0.77
C LEU A 603 50.21 -0.43 -0.42
N LEU A 604 50.12 -0.12 0.88
CA LEU A 604 49.82 1.24 1.37
C LEU A 604 50.88 2.27 0.93
N ALA A 605 52.16 1.88 0.88
CA ALA A 605 53.24 2.74 0.38
C ALA A 605 53.16 3.04 -1.13
N SER A 606 52.31 2.34 -1.89
CA SER A 606 52.11 2.54 -3.34
C SER A 606 50.84 3.31 -3.72
N LEU A 607 50.01 3.70 -2.73
CA LEU A 607 48.69 4.32 -2.90
C LEU A 607 48.60 5.69 -2.20
N GLY A 608 49.68 6.50 -2.31
CA GLY A 608 49.83 7.81 -1.66
C GLY A 608 49.02 8.95 -2.28
#